data_AF-A0A349HLI2-F1
#
_entry.id   AF-A0A349HLI2-F1
#
_cell.length_a   1.000
_cell.length_b   1.000
_cell.length_c   1.000
_cell.angle_alpha   90.00
_cell.angle_beta   90.00
_cell.angle_gamma   90.00
#
_symmetry.space_group_name_H-M   'P 1'
#
loop_
_entity.id
_entity.type
_entity.pdbx_description
1 polymer ?
#
loop_
_entity_poly.entity_id
_entity_poly.type
_entity_poly.pdbx_seq_one_letter_code
_entity_poly.pdbx_strand_id
1 'polypeptide(L)' 'MAAKKTMTLNLTPEEMQALEALSAKKELSKTAVLRMALRFYQLMDTRLEQGHKIYFEDEEKEEKAELIFI' A
#
# COMPACT_ATOMS: atom_id res chain seq x y z
N MET A 1 12.66 1.96 22.69
CA MET A 1 12.03 2.41 21.43
C MET A 1 13.10 2.43 20.36
N ALA A 2 12.90 1.76 19.22
CA ALA A 2 13.87 1.79 18.13
C ALA A 2 14.10 3.25 17.67
N ALA A 3 15.35 3.60 17.33
CA ALA A 3 15.68 4.93 16.85
C ALA A 3 14.93 5.22 15.55
N LYS A 4 14.10 6.27 15.54
CA LYS A 4 13.42 6.73 14.32
C LYS A 4 14.42 7.46 13.43
N LYS A 5 14.44 7.13 12.14
CA LYS A 5 15.21 7.86 11.12
C LYS A 5 14.28 8.77 10.33
N THR A 6 14.75 9.96 10.00
CA THR A 6 14.03 10.90 9.12
C THR A 6 14.26 10.52 7.66
N MET A 7 13.22 10.62 6.84
CA MET A 7 13.31 10.52 5.38
C MET A 7 12.63 11.73 4.75
N THR A 8 13.15 12.19 3.61
CA THR A 8 12.49 13.17 2.75
C THR A 8 12.13 12.46 1.45
N LEU A 9 10.89 12.64 1.00
CA LEU A 9 10.37 12.01 -0.21
C LEU A 9 9.82 13.11 -1.12
N ASN A 10 10.31 13.17 -2.35
CA ASN A 10 9.72 13.98 -3.40
C ASN A 10 8.65 13.15 -4.10
N LEU A 11 7.48 13.74 -4.31
CA LEU A 11 6.35 13.11 -4.98
C LEU A 11 6.01 13.91 -6.24
N THR A 12 5.56 13.22 -7.28
CA THR A 12 4.89 13.91 -8.39
C THR A 12 3.57 14.53 -7.92
N PRO A 13 3.00 15.49 -8.66
CA PRO A 13 1.68 16.04 -8.34
C PRO A 13 0.60 14.96 -8.19
N GLU A 14 0.62 13.94 -9.05
CA GLU A 14 -0.35 12.85 -9.06
C GLU A 14 -0.21 11.95 -7.82
N GLU A 15 1.03 11.61 -7.45
CA GLU A 15 1.32 10.82 -6.24
C GLU A 15 0.91 11.57 -4.98
N MET A 16 1.20 12.88 -4.91
CA MET A 16 0.79 13.72 -3.79
C MET A 16 -0.73 13.78 -3.70
N GLN A 17 -1.43 14.01 -4.81
CA GLN A 17 -2.89 14.04 -4.86
C GLN A 17 -3.51 12.73 -4.35
N ALA A 18 -2.99 11.57 -4.77
CA ALA A 18 -3.43 10.27 -4.30
C ALA A 18 -3.23 10.12 -2.77
N LEU A 19 -2.08 10.56 -2.26
CA LEU A 19 -1.80 10.56 -0.83
C LEU A 19 -2.74 11.47 -0.04
N GLU A 20 -3.09 12.66 -0.57
CA GLU A 20 -4.06 13.56 0.06
C GLU A 20 -5.46 12.95 0.10
N ALA A 21 -5.91 12.38 -1.02
CA ALA A 21 -7.22 11.73 -1.11
C ALA A 21 -7.34 10.56 -0.13
N LEU A 22 -6.31 9.71 -0.03
CA LEU A 22 -6.26 8.62 0.94
C LEU A 22 -6.24 9.11 2.39
N SER A 23 -5.49 10.17 2.66
CA SER A 23 -5.42 10.80 3.98
C SER A 23 -6.78 11.34 4.41
N ALA A 24 -7.47 12.05 3.52
CA ALA A 24 -8.82 12.57 3.76
C ALA A 24 -9.85 11.44 3.94
N LYS A 25 -9.86 10.45 3.05
CA LYS A 25 -10.81 9.32 3.09
C LYS A 25 -10.70 8.49 4.36
N LYS A 26 -9.48 8.35 4.92
CA LYS A 26 -9.21 7.52 6.10
C LYS A 26 -9.06 8.31 7.39
N GLU A 27 -9.16 9.64 7.34
CA GLU A 27 -8.89 10.55 8.47
C GLU A 27 -7.50 10.31 9.11
N LEU A 28 -6.50 10.07 8.26
CA LEU A 28 -5.12 9.80 8.68
C LEU A 28 -4.18 10.89 8.20
N SER A 29 -3.09 11.11 8.93
CA SER A 29 -2.01 11.96 8.42
C SER A 29 -1.29 11.28 7.24
N LYS A 30 -0.72 12.09 6.34
CA LYS A 30 0.07 11.60 5.19
C LYS A 30 1.17 10.61 5.62
N THR A 31 1.84 10.90 6.74
CA THR A 31 2.87 10.00 7.30
C THR A 31 2.29 8.68 7.84
N ALA A 32 1.07 8.69 8.39
CA ALA A 32 0.40 7.47 8.83
C ALA A 32 -0.03 6.60 7.64
N VAL A 33 -0.55 7.21 6.56
CA VAL A 33 -0.86 6.51 5.32
C VAL A 33 0.39 5.85 4.73
N LEU A 34 1.51 6.58 4.62
CA LEU A 34 2.77 6.03 4.11
C LEU A 34 3.31 4.88 4.96
N ARG A 35 3.22 4.96 6.31
CA ARG A 35 3.60 3.83 7.17
C ARG A 35 2.70 2.62 6.96
N MET A 36 1.41 2.83 6.75
CA MET A 36 0.47 1.75 6.47
C MET A 36 0.76 1.10 5.12
N ALA A 37 1.04 1.89 4.09
CA ALA A 37 1.46 1.40 2.78
C ALA A 37 2.75 0.57 2.87
N LEU A 38 3.76 1.03 3.62
CA LEU A 38 4.99 0.28 3.82
C LEU A 38 4.76 -1.07 4.51
N ARG A 39 3.93 -1.10 5.57
CA ARG A 39 3.57 -2.35 6.26
C ARG A 39 2.79 -3.30 5.37
N PHE A 40 1.88 -2.77 4.57
CA PHE A 40 1.10 -3.55 3.62
C PHE A 40 2.02 -4.19 2.56
N TYR A 41 2.93 -3.41 2.00
CA TYR A 41 3.92 -3.91 1.06
C TYR A 41 4.80 -5.01 1.68
N GLN A 42 5.31 -4.81 2.90
CA GLN A 42 6.08 -5.84 3.62
C GLN A 42 5.30 -7.14 3.83
N LEU A 43 4.00 -7.06 4.15
CA LEU A 43 3.16 -8.23 4.29
C LEU A 43 2.98 -8.95 2.96
N MET A 44 2.69 -8.23 1.89
CA MET A 44 2.53 -8.82 0.55
C MET A 44 3.82 -9.50 0.10
N ASP A 45 4.94 -8.82 0.23
CA ASP A 45 6.27 -9.30 -0.14
C ASP A 45 6.61 -10.61 0.58
N THR A 46 6.42 -10.64 1.91
CA THR A 46 6.62 -11.86 2.71
C THR A 46 5.75 -13.02 2.22
N ARG A 47 4.50 -12.76 1.83
CA ARG A 47 3.59 -13.81 1.35
C ARG A 47 4.00 -14.31 -0.04
N LEU A 48 4.43 -13.41 -0.92
CA LEU A 48 4.92 -13.76 -2.25
C LEU A 48 6.21 -14.58 -2.18
N GLU A 49 7.16 -14.21 -1.31
CA GLU A 49 8.40 -14.98 -1.07
C GLU A 49 8.12 -16.41 -0.58
N GLN A 50 7.02 -16.60 0.17
CA GLN A 50 6.55 -17.91 0.64
C GLN A 50 5.83 -18.72 -0.45
N GLY A 51 5.72 -18.20 -1.68
CA GLY A 51 5.05 -18.85 -2.80
C GLY A 51 3.52 -18.72 -2.78
N HIS A 52 2.96 -17.87 -1.92
CA HIS A 52 1.53 -17.60 -1.94
C HIS A 52 1.15 -16.71 -3.13
N LYS A 53 0.00 -16.99 -3.72
CA LYS A 53 -0.61 -16.15 -4.75
C LYS A 53 -1.58 -15.15 -4.12
N ILE A 54 -1.60 -13.92 -4.64
CA ILE A 54 -2.53 -12.87 -4.22
C ILE A 54 -3.63 -12.77 -5.26
N TYR A 55 -4.87 -12.94 -4.82
CA TYR A 55 -6.06 -12.81 -5.64
C TYR A 55 -6.88 -11.63 -5.15
N PHE A 56 -7.43 -10.85 -6.09
CA PHE A 56 -8.44 -9.85 -5.78
C PHE A 56 -9.79 -10.43 -6.18
N GLU A 57 -10.70 -10.46 -5.22
CA GLU A 57 -12.06 -10.91 -5.44
C GLU A 57 -12.96 -9.67 -5.54
N ASP A 58 -13.72 -9.58 -6.63
CA ASP A 58 -14.80 -8.62 -6.79
C ASP A 58 -16.11 -9.36 -6.45
N GLU A 59 -16.88 -8.86 -5.49
CA GLU A 59 -18.12 -9.51 -5.08
C GLU A 59 -19.25 -9.31 -6.12
N GLU A 60 -19.14 -8.32 -7.02
CA GLU A 60 -20.18 -8.02 -8.01
C GLU A 60 -20.03 -8.80 -9.33
N LYS A 61 -18.82 -9.31 -9.60
CA LYS A 61 -18.51 -10.10 -10.79
C LYS A 61 -17.72 -11.30 -10.31
N GLU A 62 -18.22 -12.51 -10.52
CA GLU A 62 -17.53 -13.78 -10.21
C GLU A 62 -16.24 -14.00 -11.06
N GLU A 63 -15.46 -12.95 -11.32
CA GLU A 63 -14.20 -12.97 -12.05
C GLU A 63 -13.04 -12.81 -11.06
N LYS A 64 -12.30 -13.90 -10.84
CA LYS A 64 -11.03 -13.88 -10.10
C LYS A 64 -9.92 -13.39 -11.03
N ALA A 65 -9.46 -12.15 -10.85
CA ALA A 65 -8.28 -11.67 -11.55
C ALA A 65 -6.99 -12.13 -10.84
N GLU A 66 -6.13 -12.87 -11.53
CA GLU A 66 -4.78 -13.19 -11.05
C GLU A 66 -3.88 -11.95 -11.15
N LEU A 67 -3.31 -11.52 -10.04
CA LEU A 67 -2.27 -10.49 -10.03
C LEU A 67 -0.90 -11.16 -9.97
N ILE A 68 -0.18 -11.12 -11.09
CA ILE A 68 1.24 -11.43 -11.13
C ILE A 68 1.98 -10.12 -10.83
N PHE A 69 2.59 -10.04 -9.64
CA PHE A 69 3.64 -9.05 -9.41
C PHE A 69 4.88 -9.49 -10.19
N ILE A 70 5.32 -8.69 -11.16
CA ILE A 70 6.57 -8.87 -11.91
C ILE A 70 7.57 -7.84 -11.40
#